data_AF-A0AAU0BG79-F1
#
_entry.id   AF-A0AAU0BG79-F1
#
_cell.length_a   1.000
_cell.length_b   1.000
_cell.length_c   1.000
_cell.angle_alpha   90.00
_cell.angle_beta   90.00
_cell.angle_gamma   90.00
#
_symmetry.space_group_name_H-M   'P 1'
#
loop_
_entity.id
_entity.type
_entity.pdbx_description
1 polymer ?
#
loop_
_entity_poly.entity_id
_entity_poly.type
_entity_poly.pdbx_seq_one_letter_code
_entity_poly.pdbx_strand_id
1 'polypeptide(L)' 'MFEKKAYIAMLIFLEDYWERNGQPDALGVLLGSMNPLEDGVPADSAIWNDWLEAVAKSESEWPRQFTS' A
#
# COMPACT_ATOMS: atom_id res chain seq x y z
N MET A 1 14.73 2.31 -1.78
CA MET A 1 14.38 1.85 -3.17
C MET A 1 13.47 0.64 -3.15
N PHE A 2 13.63 -0.28 -2.20
CA PHE A 2 12.78 -1.46 -2.07
C PHE A 2 11.36 -1.09 -1.59
N GLU A 3 11.28 -0.19 -0.62
CA GLU A 3 10.06 0.32 -0.01
C GLU A 3 9.13 0.94 -1.05
N LYS A 4 9.71 1.70 -1.99
CA LYS A 4 8.97 2.32 -3.10
C LYS A 4 8.47 1.28 -4.11
N LYS A 5 9.29 0.29 -4.46
CA LYS A 5 8.86 -0.80 -5.37
C LYS A 5 7.76 -1.64 -4.73
N ALA A 6 7.88 -1.94 -3.44
CA ALA A 6 6.87 -2.65 -2.68
C ALA A 6 5.57 -1.83 -2.54
N TYR A 7 5.68 -0.51 -2.38
CA TYR A 7 4.52 0.40 -2.38
C TYR A 7 3.76 0.34 -3.69
N ILE A 8 4.47 0.52 -4.83
CA ILE A 8 3.86 0.48 -6.16
C ILE A 8 3.24 -0.89 -6.43
N ALA A 9 3.91 -1.98 -6.06
CA ALA A 9 3.37 -3.32 -6.22
C ALA A 9 2.07 -3.52 -5.41
N MET A 10 2.03 -3.00 -4.19
CA MET A 10 0.84 -3.04 -3.32
C MET A 10 -0.29 -2.17 -3.89
N LEU A 11 0.02 -0.98 -4.40
CA LEU A 11 -0.98 -0.10 -5.03
C LEU A 11 -1.63 -0.77 -6.25
N ILE A 12 -0.83 -1.29 -7.17
CA ILE A 12 -1.31 -2.02 -8.37
C ILE A 12 -2.20 -3.20 -7.95
N PHE A 13 -1.80 -3.96 -6.94
CA PHE A 13 -2.59 -5.08 -6.44
C PHE A 13 -3.98 -4.64 -5.93
N LEU A 14 -4.04 -3.52 -5.19
CA LEU A 14 -5.29 -2.98 -4.67
C LEU A 14 -6.17 -2.39 -5.78
N GLU A 15 -5.58 -1.74 -6.79
CA GLU A 15 -6.29 -1.26 -7.98
C GLU A 15 -6.93 -2.43 -8.74
N ASP A 16 -6.15 -3.47 -9.05
CA ASP A 16 -6.67 -4.68 -9.71
C ASP A 16 -7.78 -5.34 -8.88
N TYR A 17 -7.64 -5.37 -7.55
CA TYR A 17 -8.69 -5.90 -6.67
C TYR A 17 -9.95 -5.03 -6.72
N TRP A 18 -9.81 -3.71 -6.64
CA TRP A 18 -10.93 -2.77 -6.71
C TRP A 18 -11.71 -2.92 -8.01
N GLU A 19 -11.02 -2.99 -9.15
CA GLU A 19 -11.64 -3.18 -10.47
C GLU A 19 -12.43 -4.49 -10.56
N ARG A 20 -11.84 -5.60 -10.08
CA ARG A 20 -12.47 -6.93 -10.14
C ARG A 20 -13.67 -7.09 -9.21
N ASN A 21 -13.76 -6.30 -8.15
CA ASN A 21 -14.77 -6.45 -7.10
C ASN A 21 -15.88 -5.39 -7.16
N GLY A 22 -16.12 -4.81 -8.33
CA GLY A 22 -17.23 -3.86 -8.53
C GLY A 22 -16.97 -2.48 -7.93
N GLN A 23 -15.69 -2.12 -7.79
CA GLN A 23 -15.26 -0.77 -7.46
C GLN A 23 -15.85 -0.21 -6.15
N PRO A 24 -15.69 -0.91 -5.00
CA PRO A 24 -16.27 -0.44 -3.74
C PRO A 24 -15.73 0.94 -3.34
N ASP A 25 -16.63 1.86 -2.99
CA ASP A 25 -16.32 3.28 -2.70
C ASP A 25 -15.22 3.44 -1.66
N ALA A 26 -15.25 2.67 -0.57
CA ALA A 26 -14.28 2.76 0.51
C ALA A 26 -12.84 2.50 0.04
N LEU A 27 -12.66 1.55 -0.87
CA LEU A 27 -11.35 1.24 -1.44
C LEU A 27 -10.97 2.26 -2.52
N GLY A 28 -11.94 2.80 -3.27
CA GLY A 28 -11.70 3.90 -4.21
C GLY A 28 -11.21 5.18 -3.53
N VAL A 29 -11.78 5.53 -2.37
CA VAL A 29 -11.31 6.66 -1.54
C VAL A 29 -9.86 6.44 -1.10
N LEU A 30 -9.54 5.24 -0.60
CA LEU A 30 -8.18 4.89 -0.18
C LEU A 30 -7.20 4.97 -1.36
N LEU A 31 -7.52 4.35 -2.50
CA LEU A 31 -6.69 4.38 -3.70
C LEU A 31 -6.46 5.82 -4.20
N GLY A 32 -7.48 6.67 -4.16
CA GLY A 32 -7.36 8.08 -4.50
C GLY A 32 -6.37 8.82 -3.59
N SER A 33 -6.38 8.54 -2.28
CA SER A 33 -5.42 9.12 -1.33
C SER A 33 -4.00 8.57 -1.51
N MET A 34 -3.87 7.33 -1.96
CA MET A 34 -2.60 6.64 -2.18
C MET A 34 -1.95 6.96 -3.53
N ASN A 35 -2.67 7.61 -4.44
CA ASN A 35 -2.19 7.86 -5.79
C ASN A 35 -0.85 8.62 -5.78
N PRO A 36 0.22 8.05 -6.34
CA PRO A 36 1.52 8.68 -6.32
C PRO A 36 1.57 9.89 -7.26
N LEU A 37 2.38 10.87 -6.90
CA LEU A 37 2.79 11.94 -7.79
C LEU A 37 3.74 11.40 -8.87
N GLU A 38 4.15 12.25 -9.81
CA GLU A 38 5.07 11.88 -10.90
C GLU A 38 6.39 11.25 -10.43
N ASP A 39 6.78 11.51 -9.17
CA ASP A 39 7.96 10.96 -8.55
C ASP A 39 7.75 9.57 -7.91
N GLY A 40 6.55 9.00 -7.98
CA GLY A 40 6.22 7.67 -7.45
C GLY A 40 6.09 7.61 -5.92
N VAL A 41 5.90 8.76 -5.25
CA VAL A 41 5.59 8.86 -3.82
C VAL A 41 4.17 9.43 -3.67
N PRO A 42 3.39 8.99 -2.66
CA PRO A 42 2.05 9.54 -2.42
C PRO A 42 2.09 11.05 -2.24
N ALA A 43 1.08 11.75 -2.75
CA ALA A 43 0.93 13.18 -2.52
C ALA A 43 0.81 13.53 -1.03
N ASP A 44 0.28 12.58 -0.24
CA ASP A 44 0.18 12.67 1.21
C ASP A 44 1.41 12.02 1.89
N SER A 45 2.20 12.85 2.58
CA SER A 45 3.38 12.39 3.32
C SER A 45 3.04 11.52 4.54
N ALA A 46 1.81 11.62 5.08
CA ALA A 46 1.35 10.75 6.14
C ALA A 46 1.20 9.30 5.65
N ILE A 47 0.62 9.09 4.46
CA ILE A 47 0.50 7.77 3.83
C ILE A 47 1.87 7.14 3.59
N TRP A 48 2.84 7.95 3.18
CA TRP A 48 4.21 7.45 3.00
C TRP A 48 4.84 7.00 4.32
N ASN A 49 4.66 7.76 5.41
CA ASN A 49 5.15 7.37 6.73
C ASN A 49 4.46 6.10 7.25
N ASP A 50 3.14 5.99 7.12
CA ASP A 50 2.38 4.80 7.50
C ASP A 50 2.87 3.56 6.74
N TRP A 51 3.19 3.71 5.46
CA TRP A 51 3.77 2.64 4.66
C TRP A 51 5.16 2.22 5.17
N LEU A 52 6.05 3.17 5.45
CA LEU A 52 7.38 2.85 5.98
C LEU A 52 7.30 2.13 7.33
N GLU A 53 6.35 2.51 8.19
CA GLU A 53 6.08 1.79 9.43
C GLU A 53 5.59 0.36 9.18
N ALA A 54 4.69 0.15 8.21
CA ALA A 54 4.20 -1.17 7.86
C ALA A 54 5.32 -2.08 7.33
N VAL A 55 6.20 -1.55 6.49
CA VAL A 55 7.40 -2.28 6.01
C VAL A 55 8.31 -2.65 7.19
N ALA A 56 8.63 -1.69 8.06
CA ALA A 56 9.47 -1.97 9.24
C ALA A 56 8.85 -3.02 10.18
N LYS A 57 7.53 -2.95 10.40
CA LYS A 57 6.79 -3.97 11.16
C LYS A 57 6.86 -5.33 10.47
N SER A 58 6.74 -5.39 9.15
CA SER A 58 6.83 -6.65 8.40
C SER A 58 8.19 -7.32 8.56
N GLU A 59 9.28 -6.55 8.61
CA GLU A 59 10.64 -7.10 8.79
C GLU A 59 10.89 -7.62 10.22
N SER A 60 10.25 -7.01 11.22
CA SER A 60 10.40 -7.38 12.65
C SER A 60 9.46 -8.50 13.09
N GLU A 61 8.24 -8.55 12.54
CA GLU A 61 7.13 -9.37 13.06
C GLU A 61 6.76 -10.56 12.16
N TRP A 62 7.27 -10.62 10.93
CA TRP A 62 7.06 -11.75 10.03
C TRP A 62 8.20 -12.78 10.12
N PRO A 63 7.94 -14.09 10.34
CA PRO A 63 6.67 -14.81 10.29
C PRO A 63 6.28 -15.34 11.69
N ARG A 64 5.75 -14.50 12.59
CA ARG A 64 5.29 -15.00 13.92
C ARG A 64 3.83 -15.43 13.99
N GLN A 65 3.01 -15.21 12.96
CA GLN A 65 1.55 -15.44 13.03
C GLN A 65 1.02 -16.58 12.15
N PHE A 66 1.91 -17.39 11.54
CA PHE A 66 1.52 -18.56 10.73
C PHE A 66 2.03 -19.90 11.29
N THR A 67 2.42 -19.95 12.56
CA THR A 67 2.57 -21.22 13.29
C THR A 67 1.28 -21.50 14.03
N SER A 68 0.47 -22.40 13.46
CA SER A 68 -0.72 -22.98 14.09
C SER A 68 -0.40 -23.77 15.36
#